data_AF-D5ASK1-F1
#
_entry.id   AF-D5ASK1-F1
#
_cell.length_a   1.000
_cell.length_b   1.000
_cell.length_c   1.000
_cell.angle_alpha   90.00
_cell.angle_beta   90.00
_cell.angle_gamma   90.00
#
_symmetry.space_group_name_H-M   'P 1'
#
loop_
_entity.id
_entity.type
_entity.pdbx_description
1 polymer ?
#
loop_
_entity_poly.entity_id
_entity_poly.type
_entity_poly.pdbx_seq_one_letter_code
_entity_poly.pdbx_strand_id
1 'polypeptide(L)'
;MQPFLIFGLSASLAAMGELAGHERGGSLIWPGRSALLGRPGAALGIRRDGDFTALDTLDASVAIFDAGAALRDYHTIESVMIRATTSGPQVEIAGGRWISTG
;
A
#
# COMPACT_ATOMS: atom_id res chain seq x y z
N MET A 1 -18.61 -1.34 -34.51
CA MET A 1 -18.25 -0.56 -33.31
C MET A 1 -18.18 -1.50 -32.13
N GLN A 2 -17.17 -1.37 -31.28
CA GLN A 2 -17.01 -2.13 -30.05
C GLN A 2 -17.59 -1.33 -28.87
N PRO A 3 -18.24 -1.97 -27.88
CA PRO A 3 -18.80 -1.28 -26.72
C PRO A 3 -17.69 -0.76 -25.81
N PHE A 4 -17.87 0.44 -25.26
CA PHE A 4 -16.92 1.06 -24.32
C PHE A 4 -17.60 1.34 -22.99
N LEU A 5 -16.83 1.19 -21.92
CA LEU A 5 -17.20 1.63 -20.58
C LEU A 5 -16.40 2.89 -20.24
N ILE A 6 -17.10 4.01 -20.04
CA ILE A 6 -16.49 5.31 -19.81
C ILE A 6 -16.68 5.69 -18.35
N PHE A 7 -15.60 6.16 -17.72
CA PHE A 7 -15.60 6.64 -16.35
C PHE A 7 -15.02 8.04 -16.26
N GLY A 8 -15.66 8.89 -15.44
CA GLY A 8 -15.06 10.13 -14.96
C GLY A 8 -14.26 9.86 -13.68
N LEU A 9 -13.02 10.33 -13.63
CA LEU A 9 -12.19 10.35 -12.42
C LEU A 9 -12.00 11.81 -12.01
N SER A 10 -12.72 12.22 -10.96
CA SER A 10 -12.67 13.58 -10.42
C SER A 10 -12.64 13.50 -8.90
N ALA A 11 -11.65 14.14 -8.30
CA ALA A 11 -11.47 14.20 -6.85
C ALA A 11 -10.64 15.43 -6.49
N SER A 12 -10.75 15.90 -5.25
CA SER A 12 -9.92 17.01 -4.75
C SER A 12 -8.43 16.66 -4.67
N LEU A 13 -8.12 15.38 -4.46
CA LEU A 13 -6.78 14.81 -4.43
C LEU A 13 -6.82 13.44 -5.09
N ALA A 14 -5.74 13.09 -5.78
CA ALA A 14 -5.58 11.77 -6.35
C ALA A 14 -4.10 11.34 -6.34
N ALA A 15 -3.86 10.05 -6.17
CA ALA A 15 -2.53 9.44 -6.22
C ALA A 15 -2.60 8.17 -7.08
N MET A 16 -1.77 8.12 -8.12
CA MET A 16 -1.81 7.07 -9.16
C MET A 16 -0.73 6.02 -9.00
N GLY A 17 0.15 6.20 -8.01
CA GLY A 17 1.34 5.39 -7.81
C GLY A 17 2.42 5.65 -8.87
N GLU A 18 3.63 5.21 -8.56
CA GLU A 18 4.79 5.14 -9.45
C GLU A 18 5.55 3.86 -9.09
N LEU A 19 6.74 3.63 -9.65
CA LEU A 19 7.58 2.50 -9.29
C LEU A 19 7.90 2.53 -7.79
N ALA A 20 7.50 1.49 -7.08
CA ALA A 20 7.83 1.31 -5.66
C ALA A 20 9.31 0.91 -5.50
N GLY A 21 9.89 1.21 -4.34
CA GLY A 21 11.29 0.89 -4.01
C GLY A 21 12.00 1.97 -3.20
N HIS A 22 11.38 3.15 -3.11
CA HIS A 22 11.83 4.25 -2.28
C HIS A 22 10.82 4.50 -1.15
N GLU A 23 11.29 5.15 -0.10
CA GLU A 23 10.46 5.62 1.03
C GLU A 23 9.44 6.69 0.60
N ARG A 24 9.68 7.31 -0.55
CA ARG A 24 8.79 8.30 -1.17
C ARG A 24 7.83 7.61 -2.13
N GLY A 25 6.53 7.69 -1.83
CA GLY A 25 5.49 7.36 -2.79
C GLY A 25 5.38 8.44 -3.87
N GLY A 26 5.86 8.14 -5.08
CA GLY A 26 5.61 8.97 -6.26
C GLY A 26 4.16 8.82 -6.75
N SER A 27 3.70 9.78 -7.53
CA SER A 27 2.45 9.68 -8.27
C SER A 27 2.65 10.14 -9.69
N LEU A 28 2.20 9.33 -10.64
CA LEU A 28 2.05 9.76 -12.03
C LEU A 28 0.94 10.82 -12.15
N ILE A 29 1.07 11.67 -13.16
CA ILE A 29 0.08 12.70 -13.54
C ILE A 29 -1.21 12.11 -14.14
N TRP A 30 -1.18 10.84 -14.57
CA TRP A 30 -2.36 10.09 -15.03
C TRP A 30 -2.45 8.72 -14.34
N PRO A 31 -3.65 8.13 -14.23
CA PRO A 31 -3.82 6.78 -13.71
C PRO A 31 -3.10 5.76 -14.59
N GLY A 32 -2.15 5.02 -14.00
CA GLY A 32 -1.55 3.85 -14.63
C GLY A 32 -2.54 2.69 -14.75
N ARG A 33 -2.18 1.66 -15.54
CA ARG A 33 -3.04 0.47 -15.76
C ARG A 33 -3.52 -0.17 -14.45
N SER A 34 -2.64 -0.30 -13.45
CA SER A 34 -3.00 -0.87 -12.14
C SER A 34 -4.04 -0.03 -11.39
N ALA A 35 -3.97 1.30 -11.45
CA ALA A 35 -4.97 2.19 -10.87
C ALA A 35 -6.33 2.06 -11.60
N LEU A 36 -6.29 1.91 -12.93
CA LEU A 36 -7.50 1.73 -13.75
C LEU A 36 -8.17 0.38 -13.52
N LEU A 37 -7.41 -0.72 -13.42
CA LEU A 37 -7.95 -2.07 -13.22
C LEU A 37 -8.28 -2.38 -11.75
N GLY A 38 -7.56 -1.77 -10.80
CA GLY A 38 -7.82 -1.95 -9.38
C GLY A 38 -9.19 -1.45 -8.94
N ARG A 39 -9.70 -0.38 -9.56
CA ARG A 39 -11.02 0.19 -9.25
C ARG A 39 -12.19 -0.74 -9.60
N PRO A 40 -12.35 -1.26 -10.84
CA PRO A 40 -13.37 -2.25 -11.15
C PRO A 40 -13.13 -3.56 -10.40
N GLY A 41 -11.88 -3.99 -10.19
CA GLY A 41 -11.59 -5.17 -9.36
C GLY A 41 -12.13 -5.04 -7.93
N ALA A 42 -11.94 -3.87 -7.30
CA ALA A 42 -12.52 -3.57 -5.99
C ALA A 42 -14.05 -3.50 -6.02
N ALA A 43 -14.64 -2.88 -7.06
CA ALA A 43 -16.09 -2.80 -7.22
C ALA A 43 -16.75 -4.17 -7.42
N LEU A 44 -16.05 -5.09 -8.09
CA LEU A 44 -16.46 -6.50 -8.25
C LEU A 44 -16.21 -7.35 -6.99
N GLY A 45 -15.54 -6.80 -5.97
CA GLY A 45 -15.21 -7.51 -4.74
C GLY A 45 -14.08 -8.53 -4.88
N ILE A 46 -13.23 -8.41 -5.91
CA ILE A 46 -12.09 -9.30 -6.12
C ILE A 46 -11.05 -9.05 -5.02
N ARG A 47 -10.69 -10.12 -4.29
CA ARG A 47 -9.66 -10.06 -3.25
C ARG A 47 -8.27 -9.88 -3.86
N ARG A 48 -7.29 -9.49 -3.04
CA ARG A 48 -5.90 -9.26 -3.50
C ARG A 48 -5.23 -10.52 -4.07
N ASP A 49 -5.65 -11.68 -3.59
CA ASP A 49 -5.26 -13.02 -4.04
C ASP A 49 -6.26 -13.64 -5.03
N GLY A 50 -7.21 -12.85 -5.52
CA GLY A 50 -8.25 -13.28 -6.47
C GLY A 50 -7.78 -13.32 -7.92
N ASP A 51 -8.70 -13.72 -8.80
CA ASP A 51 -8.48 -13.80 -10.24
C ASP A 51 -8.77 -12.46 -10.94
N PHE A 52 -7.77 -11.92 -11.63
CA PHE A 52 -7.84 -10.68 -12.41
C PHE A 52 -7.85 -10.91 -13.93
N THR A 53 -7.85 -12.17 -14.39
CA THR A 53 -7.70 -12.53 -15.81
C THR A 53 -8.69 -11.79 -16.71
N ALA A 54 -9.96 -11.68 -16.30
CA ALA A 54 -10.97 -10.97 -17.08
C ALA A 54 -10.65 -9.46 -17.24
N LEU A 55 -10.15 -8.82 -16.17
CA LEU A 55 -9.77 -7.41 -16.19
C LEU A 55 -8.49 -7.17 -17.00
N ASP A 56 -7.57 -8.14 -17.00
CA ASP A 56 -6.32 -8.06 -17.76
C ASP A 56 -6.54 -8.11 -19.28
N THR A 57 -7.68 -8.61 -19.77
CA THR A 57 -8.03 -8.57 -21.19
C THR A 57 -8.50 -7.20 -21.67
N LEU A 58 -8.77 -6.26 -20.74
CA LEU A 58 -9.30 -4.95 -21.10
C LEU A 58 -8.21 -4.02 -21.64
N ASP A 59 -8.56 -3.35 -22.73
CA ASP A 59 -7.83 -2.17 -23.21
C ASP A 59 -8.30 -0.93 -22.47
N ALA A 60 -7.36 -0.05 -22.14
CA ALA A 60 -7.63 1.17 -21.40
C ALA A 60 -7.04 2.38 -22.13
N SER A 61 -7.81 3.46 -22.19
CA SER A 61 -7.39 4.75 -22.74
C SER A 61 -7.76 5.86 -21.76
N VAL A 62 -6.88 6.85 -21.64
CA VAL A 62 -7.03 7.95 -20.68
C VAL A 62 -7.01 9.27 -21.41
N ALA A 63 -8.01 10.11 -21.14
CA ALA A 63 -8.01 11.51 -21.50
C ALA A 63 -7.83 12.34 -20.22
N ILE A 64 -6.89 13.28 -20.25
CA ILE A 64 -6.63 14.22 -19.15
C ILE A 64 -7.34 15.53 -19.50
N PHE A 65 -8.28 15.94 -18.66
CA PHE A 65 -9.00 17.21 -18.82
C PHE A 65 -8.43 18.31 -17.91
N ASP A 66 -7.94 17.93 -16.73
CA ASP A 66 -7.20 18.78 -15.80
C ASP A 66 -6.16 17.92 -15.08
N ALA A 67 -4.91 18.36 -15.07
CA ALA A 67 -3.81 17.66 -14.40
C ALA A 67 -3.65 18.08 -12.92
N GLY A 68 -4.26 19.19 -12.52
CA GLY A 68 -4.06 19.77 -11.20
C GLY A 68 -2.62 20.19 -10.93
N ALA A 69 -2.27 20.30 -9.65
CA ALA A 69 -0.93 20.65 -9.19
C ALA A 69 -0.38 19.55 -8.27
N ALA A 70 0.94 19.32 -8.35
CA ALA A 70 1.61 18.35 -7.49
C ALA A 70 1.56 18.80 -6.02
N LEU A 71 1.16 17.88 -5.13
CA LEU A 71 1.20 18.06 -3.69
C LEU A 71 2.18 17.05 -3.07
N ARG A 72 3.04 17.54 -2.18
CA ARG A 72 3.90 16.68 -1.36
C ARG A 72 3.30 16.51 0.03
N ASP A 73 2.94 15.28 0.37
CA ASP A 73 2.50 14.93 1.71
C ASP A 73 3.71 14.50 2.58
N TYR A 74 3.82 15.06 3.78
CA TYR A 74 4.82 14.65 4.77
C TYR A 74 4.13 13.71 5.76
N HIS A 75 4.15 12.42 5.43
CA HIS A 75 3.40 11.39 6.14
C HIS A 75 4.31 10.61 7.10
N THR A 76 4.09 10.73 8.41
CA THR A 76 4.83 10.00 9.45
C THR A 76 4.09 8.74 9.89
N ILE A 77 4.82 7.66 10.17
CA ILE A 77 4.28 6.42 10.73
C ILE A 77 4.97 6.16 12.07
N GLU A 78 4.20 5.94 13.13
CA GLU A 78 4.73 5.46 14.41
C GLU A 78 4.49 3.95 14.51
N SER A 79 5.56 3.19 14.67
CA SER A 79 5.47 1.74 14.96
C SER A 79 5.82 1.49 16.42
N VAL A 80 4.93 0.80 17.15
CA VAL A 80 5.23 0.36 18.52
C VAL A 80 6.32 -0.71 18.47
N MET A 81 7.46 -0.44 19.10
CA MET A 81 8.48 -1.45 19.33
C MET A 81 7.99 -2.37 20.46
N ILE A 82 7.55 -3.58 20.11
CA ILE A 82 7.37 -4.63 21.11
C ILE A 82 8.77 -5.03 21.59
N ARG A 83 9.15 -4.61 22.79
CA ARG A 83 10.34 -5.13 23.46
C ARG A 83 10.07 -6.62 23.69
N ALA A 84 10.80 -7.49 22.99
CA ALA A 84 10.82 -8.90 23.34
C ALA A 84 11.28 -9.00 24.79
N THR A 85 10.37 -9.35 25.70
CA THR A 85 10.76 -9.77 27.04
C THR A 85 11.47 -11.11 26.85
N THR A 86 12.79 -11.07 26.70
CA THR A 86 13.60 -12.25 26.95
C THR A 86 13.33 -12.60 28.41
N SER A 87 12.57 -13.66 28.65
CA SER A 87 12.53 -14.35 29.93
C SER A 87 13.92 -14.95 30.15
N GLY A 88 14.85 -14.10 30.59
CA GLY A 88 16.12 -14.54 31.16
C GLY A 88 15.83 -15.32 32.45
N PRO A 89 16.73 -16.23 32.87
CA PRO A 89 16.49 -17.07 34.03
C PRO A 89 16.22 -16.19 35.25
N GLN A 90 15.18 -16.53 36.02
CA GLN A 90 14.92 -15.88 37.30
C GLN A 90 16.11 -16.13 38.21
N VAL A 91 16.88 -15.06 38.46
CA VAL A 91 17.91 -15.06 39.51
C VAL A 91 17.18 -14.89 40.84
N GLU A 92 16.98 -15.99 41.55
CA GLU A 92 16.54 -15.94 42.95
C GLU A 92 17.75 -15.63 43.83
N ILE A 93 17.71 -14.49 44.52
CA ILE A 93 18.74 -14.12 45.49
C ILE A 93 18.44 -14.84 46.81
N ALA A 94 19.00 -16.03 46.97
CA ALA A 94 19.15 -16.64 48.29
C ALA A 94 20.55 -16.32 48.82
N GLY A 95 20.63 -15.42 49.81
CA GLY A 95 21.84 -15.29 50.65
C GLY A 95 23.08 -14.66 50.01
N GLY A 96 22.94 -13.85 48.96
CA GLY A 96 23.99 -12.92 48.54
C GLY A 96 25.21 -13.54 47.82
N ARG A 97 25.07 -14.71 47.19
CA ARG A 97 26.15 -15.30 46.39
C ARG A 97 25.67 -15.68 44.98
N TRP A 98 26.37 -15.16 43.98
CA TRP A 98 26.16 -15.51 42.57
C TRP A 98 26.63 -16.95 42.34
N ILE A 99 25.72 -17.83 41.94
CA ILE A 99 26.05 -19.17 41.46
C ILE A 99 25.47 -19.29 40.05
N SER A 100 26.34 -19.37 39.04
CA SER A 100 25.95 -19.74 37.68
C SER A 100 25.88 -21.26 37.60
N THR A 101 24.69 -21.83 37.44
CA THR A 101 24.56 -23.24 37.04
C THR A 101 24.54 -23.29 35.53
N GLY A 102 25.63 -23.79 34.95
CA GLY A 102 25.67 -24.25 33.55
C GLY A 102 25.09 -25.64 33.41
#